data_AF-A0A3Q3WYC1-F1
#
_entry.id   AF-A0A3Q3WYC1-F1
#
_cell.length_a   1.000
_cell.length_b   1.000
_cell.length_c   1.000
_cell.angle_alpha   90.00
_cell.angle_beta   90.00
_cell.angle_gamma   90.00
#
_symmetry.space_group_name_H-M   'P 1'
#
loop_
_entity.id
_entity.type
_entity.pdbx_description
1 polymer ?
#
loop_
_entity_poly.entity_id
_entity_poly.type
_entity_poly.pdbx_seq_one_letter_code
_entity_poly.pdbx_strand_id
1 'polypeptide(L)'
;EPGEECDCGTECKNPCCNATTCKLSAGAQCAAGECCHNCQVMTGSVCRPKTGDCDLPEYCTGFSASCPPVNFCPLHLPGPTLEHRSPAGQLHRSVSSHHVTYWIRNQL
;
A
#
# COMPACT_ATOMS: atom_id res chain seq x y z
N GLU A 1 -4.24 -22.78 6.37
CA GLU A 1 -3.48 -23.85 7.07
C GLU A 1 -2.37 -24.44 6.20
N PRO A 2 -1.43 -25.25 6.75
CA PRO A 2 -0.44 -25.96 5.93
C PRO A 2 -1.13 -26.77 4.83
N GLY A 3 -0.84 -26.45 3.57
CA GLY A 3 -1.43 -27.12 2.40
C GLY A 3 -2.68 -26.45 1.81
N GLU A 4 -3.20 -25.39 2.43
CA GLU A 4 -4.27 -24.56 1.88
C GLU A 4 -3.70 -23.30 1.23
N GLU A 5 -4.21 -22.93 0.06
CA GLU A 5 -3.80 -21.72 -0.66
C GLU A 5 -4.71 -20.54 -0.31
N CYS A 6 -5.93 -20.82 0.14
CA CYS A 6 -6.90 -19.85 0.59
C CYS A 6 -7.92 -20.50 1.53
N ASP A 7 -8.46 -19.71 2.45
CA ASP A 7 -9.59 -20.10 3.28
C ASP A 7 -10.55 -18.90 3.39
N CYS A 8 -11.83 -19.17 3.18
CA CYS A 8 -12.93 -18.22 3.26
C CYS A 8 -14.09 -18.74 4.14
N GLY A 9 -13.89 -19.85 4.86
CA GLY A 9 -14.89 -20.51 5.68
C GLY A 9 -16.01 -21.20 4.90
N THR A 10 -17.01 -21.68 5.63
CA THR A 10 -18.14 -22.46 5.07
C THR A 10 -19.13 -21.62 4.26
N GLU A 11 -19.23 -20.32 4.56
CA GLU A 11 -20.10 -19.36 3.85
C GLU A 11 -19.31 -18.55 2.81
N CYS A 12 -18.47 -19.23 2.04
CA CYS A 12 -17.56 -18.58 1.10
C CYS A 12 -18.30 -17.97 -0.10
N LYS A 13 -18.28 -16.63 -0.17
CA LYS A 13 -18.73 -15.86 -1.35
C LYS A 13 -17.57 -15.38 -2.22
N ASN A 14 -16.35 -15.81 -1.91
CA ASN A 14 -15.16 -15.39 -2.61
C ASN A 14 -14.99 -16.22 -3.89
N PRO A 15 -15.20 -15.65 -5.10
CA PRO A 15 -15.07 -16.40 -6.34
C PRO A 15 -13.63 -16.87 -6.61
N CYS A 16 -12.64 -16.28 -5.93
CA CYS A 16 -11.23 -16.61 -6.09
C CYS A 16 -10.79 -17.84 -5.27
N CYS A 17 -11.62 -18.30 -4.32
CA CYS A 17 -11.31 -19.42 -3.46
C CYS A 17 -12.38 -20.50 -3.56
N ASN A 18 -11.95 -21.74 -3.80
CA ASN A 18 -12.84 -22.89 -3.74
C ASN A 18 -12.99 -23.34 -2.29
N ALA A 19 -14.17 -23.12 -1.72
CA ALA A 19 -14.48 -23.41 -0.32
C ALA A 19 -14.41 -24.91 0.04
N THR A 20 -14.53 -25.81 -0.94
CA THR A 20 -14.50 -27.26 -0.69
C THR A 20 -13.07 -27.79 -0.67
N THR A 21 -12.18 -27.20 -1.46
CA THR A 21 -10.80 -27.67 -1.60
C THR A 21 -9.77 -26.80 -0.92
N CYS A 22 -10.16 -25.61 -0.42
CA CYS A 22 -9.26 -24.60 0.15
C CYS A 22 -8.11 -24.23 -0.81
N LYS A 23 -8.43 -24.23 -2.12
CA LYS A 23 -7.50 -23.90 -3.20
C LYS A 23 -8.00 -22.72 -4.01
N LEU A 24 -7.06 -22.05 -4.67
CA LEU A 24 -7.38 -20.99 -5.61
C LEU A 24 -8.25 -21.54 -6.76
N SER A 25 -9.25 -20.77 -7.14
CA SER A 25 -10.07 -21.05 -8.32
C SER A 25 -9.22 -21.00 -9.60
N ALA A 26 -9.65 -21.68 -10.65
CA ALA A 26 -8.92 -21.69 -11.92
C ALA A 26 -8.69 -20.26 -12.45
N GLY A 27 -7.42 -19.90 -12.64
CA GLY A 27 -7.01 -18.56 -13.10
C GLY A 27 -6.86 -17.51 -12.00
N ALA A 28 -7.17 -17.83 -10.74
CA ALA A 28 -6.90 -16.95 -9.61
C ALA A 28 -5.42 -17.01 -9.21
N GLN A 29 -4.79 -15.84 -9.05
CA GLN A 29 -3.44 -15.70 -8.49
C GLN A 29 -3.48 -15.40 -6.99
N CYS A 30 -4.61 -14.92 -6.49
CA CYS A 30 -4.83 -14.59 -5.09
C CYS A 30 -6.31 -14.71 -4.75
N ALA A 31 -6.61 -14.88 -3.45
CA ALA A 31 -7.97 -14.84 -2.93
C ALA A 31 -8.15 -13.81 -1.80
N ALA A 32 -7.07 -13.38 -1.15
CA ALA A 32 -7.10 -12.44 -0.04
C ALA A 32 -5.86 -11.53 -0.06
N GLY A 33 -5.93 -10.42 0.67
CA GLY A 33 -4.86 -9.42 0.79
C GLY A 33 -5.18 -8.11 0.08
N GLU A 34 -4.58 -7.01 0.57
CA GLU A 34 -4.81 -5.64 0.10
C GLU A 34 -4.39 -5.43 -1.37
N CYS A 35 -3.46 -6.25 -1.86
CA CYS A 35 -3.01 -6.25 -3.24
C CYS A 35 -3.73 -7.27 -4.12
N CYS A 36 -4.81 -7.90 -3.64
CA CYS A 36 -5.63 -8.80 -4.43
C CYS A 36 -6.85 -8.07 -4.99
N HIS A 37 -6.95 -7.98 -6.31
CA HIS A 37 -8.11 -7.39 -6.98
C HIS A 37 -8.56 -8.28 -8.14
N ASN A 38 -9.86 -8.61 -8.16
CA ASN A 38 -10.45 -9.51 -9.15
C ASN A 38 -9.66 -10.82 -9.34
N CYS A 39 -9.25 -11.42 -8.21
CA CYS A 39 -8.43 -12.63 -8.15
C CYS A 39 -7.02 -12.51 -8.77
N GLN A 40 -6.55 -11.31 -9.10
CA GLN A 40 -5.21 -11.04 -9.63
C GLN A 40 -4.39 -10.20 -8.66
N VAL A 41 -3.08 -10.41 -8.67
CA VAL A 41 -2.15 -9.62 -7.86
C VAL A 41 -1.90 -8.28 -8.56
N MET A 42 -2.16 -7.17 -7.85
CA MET A 42 -1.92 -5.83 -8.36
C MET A 42 -0.43 -5.49 -8.37
N THR A 43 -0.04 -4.59 -9.28
CA THR A 43 1.31 -3.99 -9.32
C THR A 43 1.20 -2.47 -9.40
N GLY A 44 2.09 -1.76 -8.71
CA GLY A 44 2.16 -0.29 -8.71
C GLY A 44 0.94 0.42 -8.08
N SER A 45 -0.04 -0.32 -7.58
CA SER A 45 -1.22 0.23 -6.90
C SER A 45 -0.89 0.49 -5.43
N VAL A 46 -1.38 1.60 -4.88
CA VAL A 46 -1.23 1.91 -3.46
C VAL A 46 -2.09 0.94 -2.65
N CYS A 47 -1.46 0.13 -1.79
CA CYS A 47 -2.17 -0.73 -0.85
C CYS A 47 -2.31 -0.08 0.53
N ARG A 48 -1.34 0.75 0.93
CA ARG A 48 -1.44 1.56 2.14
C ARG A 48 -1.12 3.03 1.85
N PRO A 49 -2.08 3.94 2.08
CA PRO A 49 -1.83 5.36 1.93
C PRO A 49 -0.97 5.89 3.08
N LYS A 50 -0.20 6.94 2.78
CA LYS A 50 0.49 7.77 3.78
C LYS A 50 -0.52 8.30 4.82
N THR A 51 -0.22 8.14 6.10
CA THR A 51 -1.02 8.66 7.22
C THR A 51 -0.42 9.89 7.91
N GLY A 52 0.83 10.26 7.62
CA GLY A 52 1.50 11.43 8.19
C GLY A 52 2.81 11.76 7.47
N ASP A 53 3.44 12.90 7.74
CA ASP A 53 4.59 13.39 6.95
C ASP A 53 5.84 12.49 6.99
N CYS A 54 5.99 11.67 8.03
CA CYS A 54 7.05 10.68 8.17
C CYS A 54 6.66 9.29 7.65
N ASP A 55 5.45 9.15 7.11
CA ASP A 55 4.89 7.88 6.64
C ASP A 55 4.95 7.82 5.11
N LEU A 56 5.53 6.75 4.57
CA LEU A 56 5.61 6.55 3.13
C LEU A 56 4.46 5.66 2.66
N PRO A 57 3.86 5.93 1.48
CA PRO A 57 2.88 5.01 0.92
C PRO A 57 3.57 3.72 0.44
N GLU A 58 2.87 2.59 0.61
CA GLU A 58 3.30 1.29 0.09
C GLU A 58 2.51 0.92 -1.16
N TYR A 59 3.22 0.21 -2.04
CA TYR A 59 2.73 -0.18 -3.34
C TYR A 59 2.80 -1.69 -3.49
N CYS A 60 1.78 -2.24 -4.15
CA CYS A 60 1.76 -3.63 -4.55
C CYS A 60 2.90 -3.94 -5.52
N THR A 61 3.66 -5.00 -5.25
CA THR A 61 4.85 -5.34 -6.03
C THR A 61 4.53 -6.11 -7.30
N GLY A 62 3.33 -6.68 -7.42
CA GLY A 62 2.96 -7.63 -8.47
C GLY A 62 3.33 -9.09 -8.16
N PHE A 63 4.05 -9.34 -7.07
CA PHE A 63 4.51 -10.69 -6.70
C PHE A 63 3.76 -11.28 -5.50
N SER A 64 3.08 -10.45 -4.71
CA SER A 64 2.35 -10.86 -3.51
C SER A 64 1.01 -10.13 -3.42
N ALA A 65 -0.01 -10.86 -2.98
CA ALA A 65 -1.32 -10.33 -2.67
C ALA A 65 -1.35 -9.53 -1.35
N SER A 66 -0.33 -9.68 -0.51
CA SER A 66 -0.15 -8.87 0.69
C SER A 66 0.58 -7.58 0.37
N CYS A 67 0.18 -6.49 1.03
CA CYS A 67 0.94 -5.26 1.00
C CYS A 67 2.33 -5.50 1.63
N PRO A 68 3.42 -4.98 1.04
CA PRO A 68 4.75 -5.13 1.62
C PRO A 68 4.83 -4.50 3.03
N PRO A 69 5.82 -4.90 3.85
CA PRO A 69 5.99 -4.38 5.19
C PRO A 69 6.15 -2.85 5.18
N VAL A 70 5.61 -2.24 6.24
CA VAL A 70 5.54 -0.79 6.39
C VAL A 70 6.94 -0.18 6.40
N ASN A 71 7.15 0.79 5.51
CA ASN A 71 8.37 1.59 5.48
C ASN A 71 8.14 2.85 6.30
N PHE A 72 8.48 2.77 7.59
CA PHE A 72 8.56 3.97 8.41
C PHE A 72 9.84 4.74 8.06
N CYS A 73 9.72 6.06 7.86
CA CYS A 73 10.89 6.91 7.79
C CYS A 73 11.59 6.90 9.16
N PRO A 74 12.91 6.64 9.25
CA PRO A 74 13.63 6.50 10.53
C PRO A 74 13.81 7.81 11.34
N LEU A 75 12.95 8.81 11.14
CA LEU A 75 13.09 10.15 11.74
C LEU A 75 12.69 10.27 13.23
N HIS A 76 12.48 9.17 13.95
CA HIS A 76 12.16 9.24 15.38
C HIS A 76 13.06 8.36 16.24
N LEU A 77 14.38 8.57 16.14
CA LEU A 77 15.27 8.35 17.29
C LEU A 77 15.08 9.52 18.28
N PRO A 78 14.97 9.28 19.60
CA PRO A 78 14.91 10.36 20.59
C PRO A 78 16.32 11.00 20.70
N GLY A 79 16.57 12.01 19.88
CA GLY A 79 17.74 12.89 19.94
C GLY A 79 17.29 14.35 19.80
N PRO A 80 18.03 15.30 20.40
CA PRO A 80 17.57 16.68 20.45
C PRO A 80 17.66 17.30 19.06
N THR A 81 16.50 17.74 18.55
CA THR A 81 16.33 18.74 17.48
C THR A 81 17.23 18.57 16.26
N LEU A 82 16.71 17.94 15.21
CA LEU A 82 17.20 18.16 13.85
C LEU A 82 16.04 18.56 12.93
N GLU A 83 16.05 19.87 12.64
CA GLU A 83 15.33 20.57 11.58
C GLU A 83 15.23 19.70 10.31
N HIS A 84 14.01 19.57 9.77
CA HIS A 84 13.77 18.84 8.52
C HIS A 84 14.46 19.56 7.35
N ARG A 85 15.63 19.06 6.92
CA ARG A 85 16.27 19.48 5.67
C ARG A 85 16.11 18.40 4.61
N SER A 86 15.18 18.61 3.69
CA SER A 86 15.12 17.87 2.42
C SER A 86 16.44 18.08 1.64
N PRO A 87 16.92 17.13 0.81
CA PRO A 87 18.18 17.26 0.06
C PRO A 87 18.20 18.47 -0.91
N ALA A 88 17.03 19.06 -1.18
CA ALA A 88 16.85 20.26 -2.00
C ALA A 88 16.72 21.57 -1.21
N GLY A 89 16.83 21.57 0.12
CA GLY A 89 16.89 22.79 0.93
C GLY A 89 15.66 23.71 0.87
N GLN A 90 14.46 23.20 0.59
CA GLN A 90 13.24 24.01 0.49
C GLN A 90 12.30 23.79 1.68
N LEU A 91 12.02 24.89 2.40
CA LEU A 91 11.09 24.95 3.54
C LEU A 91 9.65 24.90 3.02
N HIS A 92 8.99 23.74 3.09
CA HIS A 92 7.57 23.64 2.75
C HIS A 92 6.72 24.01 3.98
N ARG A 93 6.00 25.14 3.90
CA ARG A 93 4.82 25.39 4.76
C ARG A 93 3.61 24.71 4.09
N SER A 94 3.10 23.66 4.72
CA SER A 94 1.86 22.99 4.32
C SER A 94 0.67 23.84 4.75
N VAL A 95 -0.03 24.45 3.78
CA VAL A 95 -1.41 24.94 3.98
C VAL A 95 -2.34 23.86 3.45
N SER A 96 -3.06 23.23 4.37
CA SER A 96 -4.08 22.22 4.08
C SER A 96 -5.34 22.89 3.54
N SER A 97 -5.73 22.56 2.31
CA SER A 97 -7.14 22.33 1.91
C SER A 97 -7.26 22.19 0.40
N HIS A 98 -7.80 21.06 -0.04
CA HIS A 98 -8.60 20.89 -1.26
C HIS A 98 -8.25 21.75 -2.48
N HIS A 99 -7.32 21.32 -3.34
CA HIS A 99 -7.46 21.43 -4.81
C HIS A 99 -6.24 20.90 -5.57
N VAL A 100 -6.52 20.01 -6.51
CA VAL A 100 -5.95 19.91 -7.87
C VAL A 100 -4.58 20.56 -8.08
N THR A 101 -3.58 19.73 -8.35
CA THR A 101 -2.25 20.10 -8.83
C THR A 101 -2.32 20.91 -10.12
N TYR A 102 -2.29 22.25 -10.01
CA TYR A 102 -1.89 23.11 -11.12
C TYR A 102 -0.45 23.57 -10.89
N TRP A 103 0.46 23.05 -11.72
CA TRP A 103 1.82 23.52 -11.85
C TRP A 103 1.81 24.91 -12.48
N ILE A 104 1.63 25.96 -11.69
CA ILE A 104 1.92 27.32 -12.16
C ILE A 104 3.44 27.51 -12.05
N ARG A 105 4.14 27.26 -13.16
CA ARG A 105 5.45 27.85 -13.39
C ARG A 105 5.27 29.36 -13.31
N ASN A 106 5.81 30.00 -12.29
CA ASN A 106 6.13 31.41 -12.37
C ASN A 106 7.65 31.56 -12.38
N GLN A 107 8.19 31.72 -13.59
CA GLN A 107 9.38 32.52 -13.79
C GLN A 107 9.00 33.95 -13.43
N LEU A 108 9.62 34.49 -12.37
CA LEU A 108 10.17 35.85 -12.24
C LEU A 108 10.85 35.94 -10.88
#